data_AF-A0A6B0SH85-F1
#
_entry.id   AF-A0A6B0SH85-F1
#
_cell.length_a   1.000
_cell.length_b   1.000
_cell.length_c   1.000
_cell.angle_alpha   90.00
_cell.angle_beta   90.00
_cell.angle_gamma   90.00
#
_symmetry.space_group_name_H-M   'P 1'
#
loop_
_entity.id
_entity.type
_entity.pdbx_description
1 polymer ?
#
loop_
_entity_poly.entity_id
_entity_poly.type
_entity_poly.pdbx_seq_one_letter_code
_entity_poly.pdbx_strand_id
1 'polypeptide(L)'
;MCRETKREPAWVSAIRVALLEGRVTVASVIEEANLVDGRERTVQDILSTMADRGLLVSVDDAGAVYRPGPVLLESDRFELDFDRASEEGAHRWDSAV
;
A
#
# COMPACT_ATOMS: atom_id res chain seq x y z
N MET A 1 10.39 -18.56 -14.00
CA MET A 1 10.93 -17.26 -13.57
C MET A 1 9.79 -16.51 -12.90
N CYS A 2 9.68 -16.62 -11.57
CA CYS A 2 8.57 -16.10 -10.79
C CYS A 2 8.58 -14.56 -10.85
N ARG A 3 7.57 -13.96 -11.49
CA ARG A 3 7.39 -12.50 -11.59
C ARG A 3 6.42 -11.95 -10.55
N GLU A 4 6.06 -12.77 -9.58
CA GLU A 4 5.26 -12.39 -8.43
C GLU A 4 6.25 -12.02 -7.31
N THR A 5 6.08 -10.87 -6.67
CA THR A 5 6.89 -10.34 -5.54
C THR A 5 8.09 -9.44 -5.89
N LYS A 6 7.93 -8.52 -6.85
CA LYS A 6 8.57 -7.19 -6.76
C LYS A 6 7.51 -6.14 -7.08
N ARG A 7 6.60 -5.90 -6.14
CA ARG A 7 5.64 -4.78 -6.26
C ARG A 7 6.48 -3.52 -6.43
N GLU A 8 6.22 -2.76 -7.49
CA GLU A 8 6.95 -1.53 -7.79
C GLU A 8 6.90 -0.59 -6.59
N PRO A 9 7.98 0.15 -6.29
CA PRO A 9 8.06 0.98 -5.07
C PRO A 9 6.90 1.98 -4.97
N ALA A 10 6.41 2.49 -6.11
CA ALA A 10 5.22 3.36 -6.17
C ALA A 10 3.93 2.64 -5.70
N TRP A 11 3.76 1.35 -6.03
CA TRP A 11 2.58 0.57 -5.64
C TRP A 11 2.52 0.38 -4.12
N VAL A 12 3.65 0.00 -3.51
CA VAL A 12 3.74 -0.21 -2.06
C VAL A 12 3.55 1.11 -1.31
N SER A 13 4.17 2.17 -1.82
CA SER A 13 4.07 3.51 -1.22
C SER A 13 2.66 4.07 -1.32
N ALA A 14 1.95 3.87 -2.45
CA ALA A 14 0.56 4.26 -2.58
C ALA A 14 -0.36 3.56 -1.56
N ILE A 15 -0.13 2.28 -1.28
CA ILE A 15 -0.87 1.56 -0.22
C ILE A 15 -0.58 2.19 1.15
N ARG A 16 0.70 2.44 1.47
CA ARG A 16 1.09 3.01 2.76
C ARG A 16 0.49 4.41 2.98
N VAL A 17 0.58 5.28 1.98
CA VAL A 17 -0.06 6.61 1.98
C VAL A 17 -1.58 6.48 2.15
N ALA A 18 -2.22 5.54 1.45
CA ALA A 18 -3.66 5.34 1.58
C ALA A 18 -4.08 4.95 3.01
N LEU A 19 -3.32 4.08 3.67
CA LEU A 19 -3.61 3.60 5.01
C LEU A 19 -3.25 4.62 6.10
N LEU A 20 -2.15 5.37 5.94
CA LEU A 20 -1.70 6.33 6.95
C LEU A 20 -2.39 7.69 6.84
N GLU A 21 -2.60 8.19 5.63
CA GLU A 21 -3.08 9.55 5.37
C GLU A 21 -4.55 9.59 4.92
N GLY A 22 -5.10 8.45 4.47
CA GLY A 22 -6.47 8.35 3.98
C GLY A 22 -6.73 9.08 2.67
N ARG A 23 -5.70 9.67 2.06
CA ARG A 23 -5.75 10.37 0.77
C ARG A 23 -4.44 10.14 0.02
N VAL A 24 -4.54 9.74 -1.25
CA VAL A 24 -3.39 9.48 -2.12
C VAL A 24 -3.41 10.45 -3.29
N THR A 25 -2.27 11.08 -3.57
CA THR A 25 -2.03 11.88 -4.78
C THR A 25 -0.73 11.43 -5.44
N VAL A 26 -0.52 11.80 -6.71
CA VAL A 26 0.75 11.52 -7.42
C VAL A 26 1.95 12.08 -6.64
N ALA A 27 1.83 13.31 -6.12
CA ALA A 27 2.88 13.95 -5.34
C ALA A 27 3.20 13.15 -4.06
N SER A 28 2.17 12.80 -3.28
CA SER A 28 2.34 12.01 -2.04
C SER A 28 3.07 10.68 -2.30
N VAL A 29 2.78 10.00 -3.42
CA VAL A 29 3.46 8.74 -3.77
C VAL A 29 4.90 8.97 -4.21
N ILE A 30 5.18 10.03 -4.97
CA ILE A 30 6.55 10.37 -5.38
C ILE A 30 7.41 10.66 -4.16
N GLU A 31 6.89 11.45 -3.22
CA GLU A 31 7.57 11.79 -1.97
C GLU A 31 7.80 10.54 -1.10
N GLU A 32 6.76 9.75 -0.85
CA GLU A 32 6.87 8.54 -0.03
C GLU A 32 7.81 7.49 -0.65
N ALA A 33 7.71 7.26 -1.96
CA ALA A 33 8.55 6.29 -2.66
C ALA A 33 9.97 6.83 -2.95
N ASN A 34 10.26 8.09 -2.58
CA ASN A 34 11.49 8.81 -2.91
C ASN A 34 11.89 8.64 -4.39
N LEU A 35 10.91 8.85 -5.28
CA LEU A 35 11.11 8.70 -6.73
C LEU A 35 11.79 9.93 -7.31
N VAL A 36 12.60 9.71 -8.33
CA VAL A 36 13.17 10.80 -9.14
C VAL A 36 12.07 11.55 -9.90
N ASP A 37 12.29 12.84 -10.14
CA ASP A 37 11.42 13.68 -10.96
C ASP A 37 11.16 13.08 -12.36
N GLY A 38 9.99 13.36 -12.92
CA GLY A 38 9.56 12.88 -14.23
C GLY A 38 8.85 11.51 -14.21
N ARG A 39 8.55 10.98 -13.02
CA ARG A 39 7.80 9.72 -12.82
C ARG A 39 6.29 9.93 -12.65
N GLU A 40 5.81 11.17 -12.70
CA GLU A 40 4.40 11.52 -12.48
C GLU A 40 3.44 10.71 -13.33
N ARG A 41 3.71 10.55 -14.64
CA ARG A 41 2.85 9.75 -15.53
C ARG A 41 2.82 8.27 -15.16
N THR A 42 3.97 7.70 -14.77
CA THR A 42 4.04 6.30 -14.34
C THR A 42 3.26 6.11 -13.04
N VAL A 43 3.41 7.02 -12.09
CA VAL A 43 2.66 6.98 -10.83
C VAL A 43 1.16 7.14 -11.09
N GLN A 44 0.76 8.04 -11.99
CA GLN A 44 -0.64 8.20 -12.37
C GLN A 44 -1.22 6.92 -12.98
N ASP A 45 -0.49 6.25 -13.88
CA ASP A 45 -0.92 4.97 -14.48
C ASP A 45 -1.08 3.87 -13.42
N ILE A 46 -0.15 3.82 -12.45
CA ILE A 46 -0.22 2.90 -11.32
C ILE A 46 -1.45 3.20 -10.44
N LEU A 47 -1.70 4.46 -10.08
CA LEU A 47 -2.87 4.84 -9.27
C LEU A 47 -4.18 4.51 -9.99
N SER A 48 -4.25 4.78 -11.29
CA SER A 48 -5.40 4.39 -12.12
C SER A 48 -5.59 2.87 -12.13
N THR A 49 -4.51 2.10 -12.26
CA THR A 49 -4.55 0.63 -12.22
C THR A 49 -4.99 0.13 -10.83
N MET A 50 -4.56 0.76 -9.76
CA MET A 50 -4.99 0.42 -8.39
C MET A 50 -6.47 0.73 -8.19
N ALA A 51 -6.96 1.82 -8.78
CA ALA A 51 -8.37 2.20 -8.72
C ALA A 51 -9.25 1.22 -9.51
N ASP A 52 -8.83 0.82 -10.72
CA ASP A 52 -9.50 -0.23 -11.50
C ASP A 52 -9.62 -1.54 -10.73
N ARG A 53 -8.59 -1.89 -9.95
CA ARG A 53 -8.58 -3.07 -9.07
C ARG A 53 -9.33 -2.89 -7.75
N GLY A 54 -9.96 -1.73 -7.52
CA GLY A 54 -10.72 -1.44 -6.30
C GLY A 54 -9.88 -1.24 -5.02
N LEU A 55 -8.56 -1.17 -5.15
CA LEU A 55 -7.66 -0.84 -4.02
C LEU A 55 -7.76 0.64 -3.64
N LEU A 56 -8.08 1.48 -4.62
CA LEU A 56 -8.28 2.91 -4.47
C LEU A 56 -9.61 3.32 -5.10
N VAL A 57 -10.13 4.47 -4.67
CA VAL A 57 -11.32 5.10 -5.26
C VAL A 57 -11.00 6.55 -5.55
N SER A 58 -11.21 6.99 -6.79
CA SER A 58 -11.08 8.41 -7.15
C SER A 58 -12.14 9.23 -6.43
N VAL A 59 -11.76 10.37 -5.86
CA VAL A 59 -12.69 11.30 -5.19
C VAL A 59 -12.97 12.56 -5.97
N ASP A 60 -12.29 12.75 -7.10
CA ASP A 60 -12.52 13.87 -8.02
C ASP A 60 -12.72 13.38 -9.46
N ASP A 61 -13.44 14.18 -10.24
CA ASP A 61 -13.72 13.90 -11.66
C ASP A 61 -12.46 13.89 -12.54
N ALA A 62 -11.36 14.50 -12.08
CA ALA A 62 -10.09 14.54 -12.81
C ALA A 62 -9.17 13.35 -12.50
N GLY A 63 -9.51 12.46 -11.56
CA GLY A 63 -8.71 11.27 -11.23
C GLY A 63 -7.36 11.60 -10.59
N ALA A 64 -7.25 12.74 -9.91
CA ALA A 64 -5.98 13.22 -9.33
C ALA A 64 -5.80 12.84 -7.86
N VAL A 65 -6.91 12.57 -7.17
CA VAL A 65 -6.97 12.31 -5.74
C VAL A 65 -7.75 11.01 -5.52
N TYR A 66 -7.15 10.13 -4.72
CA TYR A 66 -7.71 8.83 -4.39
C TYR A 66 -7.88 8.68 -2.88
N ARG A 67 -8.78 7.78 -2.49
CA ARG A 67 -8.94 7.27 -1.11
C ARG A 67 -8.77 5.76 -1.09
N PRO A 68 -8.47 5.15 0.06
CA PRO A 68 -8.46 3.70 0.20
C PRO A 68 -9.81 3.12 -0.23
N GLY A 69 -9.75 2.16 -1.16
CA GLY A 69 -10.90 1.46 -1.70
C GLY A 69 -11.29 0.24 -0.87
N PRO A 70 -12.46 -0.35 -1.16
CA PRO A 70 -13.01 -1.46 -0.38
C PRO A 70 -12.06 -2.65 -0.33
N VAL A 71 -11.43 -3.02 -1.45
CA VAL A 71 -10.51 -4.16 -1.51
C VAL A 71 -9.33 -3.97 -0.56
N LEU A 72 -8.80 -2.76 -0.46
CA LEU A 72 -7.67 -2.47 0.41
C LEU A 72 -8.10 -2.51 1.89
N LEU A 73 -9.25 -1.92 2.22
CA LEU A 73 -9.78 -1.89 3.59
C LEU A 73 -10.20 -3.28 4.08
N GLU A 74 -10.78 -4.10 3.20
CA GLU A 74 -11.16 -5.47 3.50
C GLU A 74 -9.92 -6.34 3.70
N SER A 75 -8.88 -6.16 2.87
CA SER A 75 -7.62 -6.91 3.00
C SER A 75 -6.84 -6.56 4.28
N ASP A 76 -6.74 -5.28 4.62
CA ASP A 76 -6.13 -4.82 5.89
C ASP A 76 -6.85 -5.42 7.11
N ARG A 77 -8.18 -5.49 7.05
CA ARG A 77 -8.99 -6.12 8.09
C ARG A 77 -8.69 -7.61 8.29
N PHE A 78 -8.28 -8.32 7.24
CA PHE A 78 -7.88 -9.73 7.31
C PHE A 78 -6.40 -9.92 7.69
N GLU A 79 -5.53 -8.92 7.49
CA GLU A 79 -4.18 -8.92 8.06
C GLU A 79 -4.20 -8.60 9.58
N LEU A 80 -5.26 -7.95 10.07
CA LEU A 80 -5.60 -7.80 11.49
C LEU A 80 -6.37 -9.03 12.03
N ASP A 81 -5.89 -10.24 11.73
CA ASP A 81 -6.29 -11.44 12.48
C ASP A 81 -5.57 -11.43 13.84
N PHE A 82 -6.16 -10.73 14.82
CA PHE A 82 -5.72 -10.75 16.21
C PHE A 82 -5.93 -12.12 16.89
N ASP A 83 -6.56 -13.09 16.23
CA ASP A 83 -6.85 -14.42 16.78
C ASP A 83 -5.63 -15.35 16.75
N ARG A 84 -4.55 -15.00 16.02
CA ARG A 84 -3.28 -15.75 16.03
C ARG A 84 -2.07 -15.00 16.62
N ALA A 85 -2.25 -13.79 17.17
CA ALA A 85 -1.14 -13.05 17.77
C ALA A 85 -0.94 -13.32 19.28
N SER A 86 -1.81 -14.10 19.93
CA SER A 86 -1.77 -14.34 21.37
C SER A 86 -1.71 -15.82 21.76
N GLU A 87 -1.11 -16.69 20.97
CA GLU A 87 -0.81 -18.07 21.38
C GLU A 87 0.55 -18.56 20.89
N GLU A 88 1.62 -17.77 21.03
CA GLU A 88 3.00 -18.33 21.03
C GLU A 88 3.98 -17.39 21.75
N GLY A 89 3.63 -17.03 22.97
CA GLY A 89 4.57 -16.45 23.94
C GLY A 89 5.53 -17.53 24.46
N ALA A 90 6.54 -17.91 23.69
CA ALA A 90 7.62 -18.76 24.19
C ALA A 90 8.94 -18.70 23.39
N HIS A 91 9.39 -17.53 22.91
CA HIS A 91 10.79 -17.39 22.53
C HIS A 91 11.65 -17.11 23.77
N ARG A 92 11.92 -18.17 24.53
CA ARG A 92 13.05 -18.25 25.45
C ARG A 92 14.32 -18.13 24.61
N TRP A 93 15.01 -17.00 24.70
CA TRP A 93 16.38 -16.86 24.21
C TRP A 93 17.27 -17.68 25.14
N ASP A 94 17.70 -18.85 24.68
CA ASP A 94 18.80 -19.58 25.29
C ASP A 94 20.11 -18.86 24.89
N SER A 95 20.51 -17.90 25.71
CA SER A 95 21.88 -17.39 25.70
C SER A 95 22.75 -18.42 26.43
N ALA A 96 23.34 -19.33 25.68
CA ALA A 96 24.39 -20.20 26.18
C ALA A 96 25.62 -19.36 26.56
N VAL A 97 26.00 -19.48 27.84
CA VAL A 97 27.30 -19.07 28.41
C VAL A 97 28.13 -20.33 28.65
#